data_AF-K8PE44-F1
#
_entry.id   AF-K8PE44-F1
#
_cell.length_a   1.000
_cell.length_b   1.000
_cell.length_c   1.000
_cell.angle_alpha   90.00
_cell.angle_beta   90.00
_cell.angle_gamma   90.00
#
_symmetry.space_group_name_H-M   'P 1'
#
loop_
_entity.id
_entity.type
_entity.pdbx_description
1 polymer ?
#
loop_
_entity_poly.entity_id
_entity_poly.type
_entity_poly.pdbx_seq_one_letter_code
_entity_poly.pdbx_strand_id
1 'polypeptide(L)'
;MDKADTNSILRRLVKILMSVRFWFVLNSLALLLLLIVDFGFMAALKKSEWWPDLFSVLTNLLTGGIISFLFYFLVVVVPERRRRSVIKTNLAKMYRRVKLDILWQIVFASIKGGRHDLSTSLDEVERLLDVNAFKAAFEHGRESNDGFYAFENQMDDKTSEFLEIILNLEILAKQIEYVLSHYAIDNQNIFDFFKRLEAFLIKMRHLQPGYDESKALCRFIWEIFAGFDFVDGYRGYDVVEKMIHDI
;
A
#
# COMPACT_ATOMS: atom_id res chain seq x y z
N MET A 1 -13.39 8.97 38.19
CA MET A 1 -12.28 8.41 37.42
C MET A 1 -12.73 7.07 36.89
N ASP A 2 -12.86 6.99 35.58
CA ASP A 2 -13.78 6.10 34.87
C ASP A 2 -13.13 4.75 34.53
N LYS A 3 -13.85 3.63 34.69
CA LYS A 3 -13.34 2.27 34.44
C LYS A 3 -12.88 2.06 32.98
N ALA A 4 -13.39 2.89 32.06
CA ALA A 4 -12.97 2.89 30.66
C ALA A 4 -11.50 3.30 30.48
N ASP A 5 -10.99 4.19 31.33
CA ASP A 5 -9.65 4.76 31.19
C ASP A 5 -8.57 3.82 31.76
N THR A 6 -8.88 3.11 32.85
CA THR A 6 -8.00 2.09 33.44
C THR A 6 -7.76 0.93 32.47
N ASN A 7 -8.78 0.51 31.73
CA ASN A 7 -8.66 -0.55 30.71
C ASN A 7 -7.84 -0.12 29.48
N SER A 8 -7.86 1.17 29.13
CA SER A 8 -7.08 1.72 28.01
C SER A 8 -5.59 1.72 28.35
N ILE A 9 -5.24 2.12 29.59
CA ILE A 9 -3.88 2.14 30.11
C ILE A 9 -3.34 0.72 30.26
N LEU A 10 -4.13 -0.22 30.78
CA LEU A 10 -3.71 -1.61 30.95
C LEU A 10 -3.38 -2.26 29.60
N ARG A 11 -4.20 -2.03 28.56
CA ARG A 11 -3.94 -2.54 27.20
C ARG A 11 -2.68 -1.93 26.58
N ARG A 12 -2.39 -0.64 26.84
CA ARG A 12 -1.14 0.00 26.40
C ARG A 12 0.07 -0.59 27.11
N LEU A 13 0.01 -0.78 28.42
CA LEU A 13 1.08 -1.38 29.21
C LEU A 13 1.36 -2.82 28.77
N VAL A 14 0.33 -3.63 28.54
CA VAL A 14 0.46 -4.99 28.04
C VAL A 14 1.09 -5.03 26.63
N LYS A 15 0.71 -4.10 25.74
CA LYS A 15 1.36 -3.97 24.41
C LYS A 15 2.84 -3.58 24.52
N ILE A 16 3.19 -2.71 25.46
CA ILE A 16 4.58 -2.30 25.71
C ILE A 16 5.38 -3.47 26.29
N LEU A 17 4.85 -4.16 27.29
CA LEU A 17 5.46 -5.35 27.90
C LEU A 17 5.58 -6.52 26.92
N MET A 18 4.70 -6.63 25.93
CA MET A 18 4.84 -7.64 24.87
C MET A 18 5.76 -7.21 23.72
N SER A 19 6.31 -5.99 23.76
CA SER A 19 7.20 -5.52 22.69
C SER A 19 8.59 -6.14 22.81
N VAL A 20 9.05 -6.75 21.72
CA VAL A 20 10.45 -7.22 21.58
C VAL A 20 11.46 -6.11 21.90
N ARG A 21 11.13 -4.85 21.56
CA ARG A 21 12.00 -3.70 21.85
C ARG A 21 12.13 -3.42 23.34
N PHE A 22 11.06 -3.60 24.10
CA PHE A 22 11.07 -3.38 25.54
C PHE A 22 11.99 -4.39 26.24
N TRP A 23 11.86 -5.67 25.92
CA TRP A 23 12.72 -6.71 26.47
C TRP A 23 14.18 -6.56 26.08
N PHE A 24 14.46 -6.13 24.85
CA PHE A 24 15.82 -5.82 24.41
C PHE A 24 16.44 -4.68 25.23
N VAL A 25 15.70 -3.58 25.43
CA VAL A 25 16.16 -2.44 26.24
C VAL A 25 16.34 -2.84 27.70
N LEU A 26 15.38 -3.57 28.28
CA LEU A 26 15.46 -4.05 29.65
C LEU A 26 16.67 -4.96 29.86
N ASN A 27 16.91 -5.90 28.96
CA ASN A 27 18.05 -6.82 29.02
C ASN A 27 19.38 -6.06 28.89
N SER A 28 19.45 -5.09 27.97
CA SER A 28 20.62 -4.22 27.80
C SER A 28 20.89 -3.34 29.03
N LEU A 29 19.86 -2.77 29.64
CA LEU A 29 19.97 -1.99 30.88
C LEU A 29 20.38 -2.87 32.06
N ALA A 30 19.83 -4.07 32.18
CA ALA A 30 20.21 -5.02 33.22
C ALA A 30 21.69 -5.43 33.09
N LEU A 31 22.16 -5.68 31.86
CA LEU A 31 23.57 -5.98 31.61
C LEU A 31 24.47 -4.79 31.94
N LEU A 32 24.07 -3.59 31.54
CA LEU A 32 24.82 -2.36 31.83
C LEU A 32 24.91 -2.11 33.35
N LEU A 33 23.81 -2.29 34.08
CA LEU A 33 23.80 -2.18 35.55
C LEU A 33 24.69 -3.24 36.18
N LEU A 34 24.63 -4.50 35.71
CA LEU A 34 25.47 -5.58 36.20
C LEU A 34 26.97 -5.24 36.04
N LEU A 35 27.35 -4.72 34.88
CA LEU A 35 28.71 -4.26 34.59
C LEU A 35 29.11 -3.05 35.45
N ILE A 36 28.21 -2.10 35.69
CA ILE A 36 28.48 -0.96 36.59
C ILE A 36 28.71 -1.44 38.03
N VAL A 37 27.97 -2.43 38.51
CA VAL A 37 28.18 -2.97 39.86
C VAL A 37 29.52 -3.71 39.94
N ASP A 38 29.89 -4.48 38.91
CA ASP A 38 31.14 -5.24 38.91
C ASP A 38 32.41 -4.38 38.72
N PHE A 39 32.36 -3.41 37.79
CA PHE A 39 33.48 -2.51 37.47
C PHE A 39 33.47 -1.20 38.26
N GLY A 40 32.37 -0.86 38.94
CA GLY A 40 32.17 0.41 39.65
C GLY A 40 32.29 0.34 41.18
N PHE A 41 31.75 1.38 41.84
CA PHE A 41 32.05 1.78 43.22
C PHE A 41 31.43 0.91 44.34
N MET A 42 30.73 -0.19 44.02
CA MET A 42 30.09 -1.06 45.03
C MET A 42 31.03 -2.16 45.54
N ALA A 43 32.15 -1.76 46.15
CA ALA A 43 33.12 -2.68 46.74
C ALA A 43 32.53 -3.60 47.84
N ALA A 44 31.38 -3.22 48.42
CA ALA A 44 30.68 -4.00 49.44
C ALA A 44 30.06 -5.30 48.90
N LEU A 45 29.46 -5.28 47.70
CA LEU A 45 28.88 -6.47 47.07
C LEU A 45 29.97 -7.44 46.58
N LYS A 46 31.09 -6.88 46.09
CA LYS A 46 32.22 -7.64 45.56
C LYS A 46 32.98 -8.45 46.62
N LYS A 47 32.89 -8.06 47.89
CA LYS A 47 33.45 -8.81 49.04
C LYS A 47 32.67 -10.08 49.37
N SER A 48 31.47 -10.23 48.83
CA SER A 48 30.64 -11.39 49.10
C SER A 48 31.08 -12.59 48.25
N GLU A 49 31.25 -13.75 48.88
CA GLU A 49 31.78 -14.96 48.23
C GLU A 49 30.89 -15.47 47.08
N TRP A 50 29.59 -15.15 47.06
CA TRP A 50 28.63 -15.57 46.03
C TRP A 50 28.59 -14.67 44.79
N TRP A 51 29.19 -13.47 44.84
CA TRP A 51 29.10 -12.49 43.76
C TRP A 51 29.72 -12.96 42.44
N PRO A 52 30.92 -13.57 42.40
CA PRO A 52 31.54 -14.02 41.15
C PRO A 52 30.70 -15.03 40.37
N ASP A 53 30.09 -15.99 41.07
CA ASP A 53 29.24 -17.01 40.47
C ASP A 53 27.96 -16.40 39.90
N LEU A 54 27.29 -15.53 40.67
CA LEU A 54 26.09 -14.83 40.20
C LEU A 54 26.40 -13.94 38.99
N PHE A 55 27.50 -13.18 39.05
CA PHE A 55 27.93 -12.32 37.96
C PHE A 55 28.17 -13.12 36.68
N SER A 56 28.88 -14.24 36.77
CA SER A 56 29.14 -15.12 35.62
C SER A 56 27.85 -15.65 35.00
N VAL A 57 26.94 -16.18 35.82
CA VAL A 57 25.65 -16.72 35.36
C VAL A 57 24.79 -15.63 34.71
N LEU A 58 24.63 -14.49 35.37
CA LEU A 58 23.80 -13.39 34.85
C LEU A 58 24.39 -12.77 33.59
N THR A 59 25.72 -12.58 33.53
CA THR A 59 26.37 -12.04 32.33
C THR A 59 26.18 -12.97 31.13
N ASN A 60 26.36 -14.28 31.32
CA ASN A 60 26.14 -15.27 30.26
C ASN A 60 24.68 -15.30 29.81
N LEU A 61 23.73 -15.27 30.75
CA LEU A 61 22.30 -15.26 30.45
C LEU A 61 21.88 -14.01 29.67
N LEU A 62 22.29 -12.82 30.14
CA LEU A 62 21.96 -11.55 29.52
C LEU A 62 22.63 -11.41 28.14
N THR A 63 23.91 -11.76 28.04
CA THR A 63 24.64 -11.74 26.76
C THR A 63 24.02 -12.71 25.75
N GLY A 64 23.67 -13.93 26.16
CA GLY A 64 22.94 -14.88 25.33
C GLY A 64 21.57 -14.34 24.89
N GLY A 65 20.89 -13.61 25.77
CA GLY A 65 19.66 -12.88 25.45
C GLY A 65 19.87 -11.85 24.34
N ILE A 66 20.87 -10.97 24.47
CA ILE A 66 21.20 -9.95 23.45
C ILE A 66 21.52 -10.61 22.11
N ILE A 67 22.37 -11.65 22.11
CA ILE A 67 22.72 -12.39 20.88
C ILE A 67 21.45 -12.96 20.23
N SER A 68 20.56 -13.57 21.01
CA SER A 68 19.28 -14.10 20.50
C SER A 68 18.39 -13.01 19.90
N PHE A 69 18.33 -11.82 20.51
CA PHE A 69 17.60 -10.67 19.95
C PHE A 69 18.21 -10.19 18.63
N LEU A 70 19.54 -10.13 18.54
CA LEU A 70 20.23 -9.76 17.31
C LEU A 70 19.92 -10.75 16.19
N PHE A 71 19.95 -12.07 16.48
CA PHE A 71 19.55 -13.10 15.53
C PHE A 71 18.09 -12.95 15.10
N TYR A 72 17.15 -12.78 16.03
CA TYR A 72 15.75 -12.55 15.68
C TYR A 72 15.58 -11.30 14.79
N PHE A 73 16.25 -10.21 15.14
CA PHE A 73 16.19 -8.97 14.37
C PHE A 73 16.73 -9.15 12.95
N LEU A 74 17.88 -9.80 12.81
CA LEU A 74 18.54 -9.99 11.51
C LEU A 74 17.83 -11.03 10.64
N VAL A 75 17.32 -12.11 11.23
CA VAL A 75 16.70 -13.23 10.51
C VAL A 75 15.22 -12.99 10.21
N VAL A 76 14.51 -12.30 11.10
CA VAL A 76 13.05 -12.10 10.97
C VAL A 76 12.73 -10.68 10.58
N VAL A 77 13.18 -9.69 11.36
CA VAL A 77 12.71 -8.29 11.20
C VAL A 77 13.27 -7.64 9.94
N VAL A 78 14.56 -7.83 9.64
CA VAL A 78 15.20 -7.22 8.46
C VAL A 78 14.62 -7.78 7.15
N PRO A 79 14.53 -9.12 6.95
CA PRO A 79 13.94 -9.68 5.73
C PRO A 79 12.47 -9.31 5.56
N GLU A 80 11.70 -9.30 6.65
CA GLU A 80 10.29 -8.93 6.62
C GLU A 80 10.09 -7.46 6.21
N ARG A 81 10.88 -6.54 6.78
CA ARG A 81 10.85 -5.12 6.36
C ARG A 81 11.22 -4.93 4.89
N ARG A 82 12.26 -5.63 4.42
CA ARG A 82 12.67 -5.58 3.02
C ARG A 82 11.58 -6.11 2.10
N ARG A 83 10.99 -7.26 2.44
CA ARG A 83 9.87 -7.86 1.71
C ARG A 83 8.69 -6.90 1.61
N ARG A 84 8.26 -6.31 2.74
CA ARG A 84 7.18 -5.32 2.78
C ARG A 84 7.44 -4.12 1.86
N SER A 85 8.64 -3.54 1.96
CA SER A 85 9.04 -2.42 1.12
C SER A 85 9.04 -2.77 -0.38
N VAL A 86 9.54 -3.95 -0.75
CA VAL A 86 9.55 -4.42 -2.14
C VAL A 86 8.13 -4.60 -2.68
N ILE A 87 7.23 -5.22 -1.91
CA ILE A 87 5.84 -5.44 -2.33
C ILE A 87 5.12 -4.10 -2.53
N LYS A 88 5.21 -3.18 -1.56
CA LYS A 88 4.58 -1.84 -1.65
C LYS A 88 5.10 -1.05 -2.85
N THR A 89 6.43 -1.01 -3.01
CA THR A 89 7.08 -0.31 -4.11
C THR A 89 6.69 -0.90 -5.46
N ASN A 90 6.59 -2.23 -5.55
CA ASN A 90 6.18 -2.92 -6.77
C ASN A 90 4.72 -2.59 -7.12
N LEU A 91 3.79 -2.70 -6.14
CA LEU A 91 2.38 -2.37 -6.36
C LEU A 91 2.22 -0.93 -6.87
N ALA A 92 2.88 0.05 -6.25
CA ALA A 92 2.81 1.44 -6.68
C ALA A 92 3.35 1.64 -8.11
N LYS A 93 4.50 1.04 -8.43
CA LYS A 93 5.08 1.10 -9.78
C LYS A 93 4.19 0.44 -10.82
N MET A 94 3.63 -0.72 -10.49
CA MET A 94 2.78 -1.48 -11.39
C MET A 94 1.45 -0.78 -11.62
N TYR A 95 0.86 -0.22 -10.57
CA TYR A 95 -0.35 0.59 -10.69
C TYR A 95 -0.15 1.79 -11.62
N ARG A 96 0.94 2.55 -11.42
CA ARG A 96 1.29 3.68 -12.29
C ARG A 96 1.48 3.23 -13.74
N ARG A 97 2.16 2.11 -13.97
CA ARG A 97 2.36 1.54 -15.32
C ARG A 97 1.02 1.17 -15.97
N VAL A 98 0.18 0.43 -15.26
CA VAL A 98 -1.16 0.06 -15.72
C VAL A 98 -1.99 1.29 -16.06
N LYS A 99 -1.96 2.34 -15.22
CA LYS A 99 -2.63 3.61 -15.53
C LYS A 99 -2.11 4.22 -16.82
N LEU A 100 -0.79 4.28 -17.00
CA LEU A 100 -0.18 4.83 -18.21
C LEU A 100 -0.60 4.04 -19.45
N ASP A 101 -0.58 2.70 -19.38
CA ASP A 101 -0.95 1.82 -20.49
C ASP A 101 -2.44 1.95 -20.84
N ILE A 102 -3.33 2.05 -19.85
CA ILE A 102 -4.76 2.34 -20.06
C ILE A 102 -4.94 3.72 -20.69
N LEU A 103 -4.18 4.72 -20.23
CA LEU A 103 -4.30 6.09 -20.71
C LEU A 103 -3.87 6.25 -22.17
N TRP A 104 -2.87 5.49 -22.60
CA TRP A 104 -2.55 5.35 -24.02
C TRP A 104 -3.77 4.89 -24.81
N GLN A 105 -4.45 3.83 -24.35
CA GLN A 105 -5.65 3.31 -25.03
C GLN A 105 -6.79 4.34 -25.02
N ILE A 106 -6.98 5.08 -23.92
CA ILE A 106 -7.98 6.15 -23.84
C ILE A 106 -7.71 7.22 -24.89
N VAL A 107 -6.46 7.70 -25.00
CA VAL A 107 -6.08 8.73 -25.97
C VAL A 107 -6.23 8.22 -27.41
N PHE A 108 -5.77 7.00 -27.71
CA PHE A 108 -5.93 6.40 -29.04
C PHE A 108 -7.40 6.25 -29.43
N ALA A 109 -8.23 5.70 -28.54
CA ALA A 109 -9.66 5.57 -28.77
C ALA A 109 -10.33 6.94 -28.92
N SER A 110 -9.97 7.94 -28.11
CA SER A 110 -10.52 9.29 -28.22
C SER A 110 -10.24 9.95 -29.57
N ILE A 111 -9.02 9.77 -30.10
CA ILE A 111 -8.63 10.28 -31.41
C ILE A 111 -9.42 9.57 -32.52
N LYS A 112 -9.59 8.24 -32.41
CA LYS A 112 -10.46 7.46 -33.32
C LYS A 112 -11.93 7.91 -33.24
N GLY A 113 -12.39 8.32 -32.05
CA GLY A 113 -13.71 8.88 -31.80
C GLY A 113 -13.91 10.32 -32.29
N GLY A 114 -12.89 10.92 -32.92
CA GLY A 114 -13.00 12.23 -33.58
C GLY A 114 -12.29 13.39 -32.88
N ARG A 115 -11.59 13.14 -31.76
CA ARG A 115 -10.82 14.20 -31.09
C ARG A 115 -9.52 14.51 -31.82
N HIS A 116 -9.27 15.80 -32.05
CA HIS A 116 -8.06 16.29 -32.71
C HIS A 116 -7.17 17.15 -31.80
N ASP A 117 -7.64 17.45 -30.59
CA ASP A 117 -6.94 18.25 -29.60
C ASP A 117 -5.96 17.43 -28.73
N LEU A 118 -6.07 16.10 -28.80
CA LEU A 118 -5.18 15.16 -28.10
C LEU A 118 -4.02 14.70 -29.00
N SER A 119 -2.88 14.38 -28.37
CA SER A 119 -1.71 13.82 -29.04
C SER A 119 -1.26 12.52 -28.39
N THR A 120 -0.72 11.61 -29.20
CA THR A 120 -0.11 10.34 -28.78
C THR A 120 1.38 10.54 -28.44
N SER A 121 1.78 11.71 -27.94
CA SER A 121 3.14 11.95 -27.48
C SER A 121 3.29 11.50 -26.02
N LEU A 122 4.48 11.02 -25.64
CA LEU A 122 4.72 10.54 -24.28
C LEU A 122 4.44 11.63 -23.23
N ASP A 123 4.90 12.86 -23.48
CA ASP A 123 4.73 13.97 -22.55
C ASP A 123 3.25 14.32 -22.32
N GLU A 124 2.42 14.27 -23.37
CA GLU A 124 1.00 14.57 -23.27
C GLU A 124 0.25 13.47 -22.50
N VAL A 125 0.59 12.20 -22.76
CA VAL A 125 0.00 11.07 -22.03
C VAL A 125 0.45 11.07 -20.57
N GLU A 126 1.72 11.33 -20.28
CA GLU A 126 2.21 11.41 -18.89
C GLU A 126 1.58 12.58 -18.12
N ARG A 127 1.35 13.72 -18.78
CA ARG A 127 0.62 14.87 -18.20
C ARG A 127 -0.77 14.46 -17.74
N LEU A 128 -1.45 13.62 -18.53
CA LEU A 128 -2.80 13.12 -18.24
C LEU A 128 -2.84 12.05 -17.12
N LEU A 129 -1.70 11.64 -16.54
CA LEU A 129 -1.70 10.85 -15.31
C LEU A 129 -2.16 11.67 -14.10
N ASP A 130 -1.96 12.99 -14.14
CA ASP A 130 -2.48 13.90 -13.12
C ASP A 130 -4.00 14.00 -13.21
N VAL A 131 -4.66 13.88 -12.07
CA VAL A 131 -6.12 13.81 -11.96
C VAL A 131 -6.78 15.09 -12.48
N ASN A 132 -6.20 16.25 -12.19
CA ASN A 132 -6.77 17.53 -12.60
C ASN A 132 -6.53 17.78 -14.09
N ALA A 133 -5.36 17.39 -14.60
CA ALA A 133 -5.04 17.46 -16.02
C ALA A 133 -5.96 16.56 -16.86
N PHE A 134 -6.19 15.31 -16.41
CA PHE A 134 -7.13 14.39 -17.07
C PHE A 134 -8.54 14.96 -17.07
N LYS A 135 -9.03 15.37 -15.90
CA LYS A 135 -10.35 15.99 -15.77
C LYS A 135 -10.50 17.18 -16.73
N ALA A 136 -9.56 18.13 -16.70
CA ALA A 136 -9.63 19.32 -17.55
C ALA A 136 -9.68 18.97 -19.05
N ALA A 137 -8.95 17.92 -19.46
CA ALA A 137 -8.91 17.48 -20.84
C ALA A 137 -10.17 16.71 -21.30
N PHE A 138 -10.95 16.12 -20.39
CA PHE A 138 -12.07 15.24 -20.76
C PHE A 138 -13.44 15.66 -20.20
N GLU A 139 -13.52 16.62 -19.27
CA GLU A 139 -14.76 17.07 -18.61
C GLU A 139 -15.70 17.82 -19.57
N HIS A 140 -15.17 18.50 -20.57
CA HIS A 140 -15.95 19.31 -21.49
C HIS A 140 -16.27 18.51 -22.77
N GLY A 141 -17.53 18.08 -22.90
CA GLY A 141 -18.06 17.51 -24.13
C GLY A 141 -19.59 17.57 -24.12
N ARG A 142 -20.18 18.24 -25.11
CA ARG A 142 -21.64 18.34 -25.28
C ARG A 142 -22.16 17.46 -26.41
N GLU A 143 -21.26 17.03 -27.29
CA GLU A 143 -21.57 16.23 -28.47
C GLU A 143 -20.86 14.86 -28.38
N SER A 144 -21.35 13.89 -29.15
CA SER A 144 -20.88 12.50 -29.14
C SER A 144 -19.37 12.36 -29.38
N ASN A 145 -18.74 13.34 -30.05
CA ASN A 145 -17.34 13.27 -30.46
C ASN A 145 -16.40 14.13 -29.58
N ASP A 146 -16.90 14.65 -28.46
CA ASP A 146 -16.15 15.53 -27.58
C ASP A 146 -15.89 14.91 -26.19
N GLY A 147 -14.87 15.42 -25.49
CA GLY A 147 -14.58 15.08 -24.10
C GLY A 147 -14.35 13.58 -23.88
N PHE A 148 -14.94 13.04 -22.82
CA PHE A 148 -14.89 11.61 -22.51
C PHE A 148 -15.80 10.76 -23.39
N TYR A 149 -16.86 11.33 -23.96
CA TYR A 149 -17.79 10.59 -24.83
C TYR A 149 -17.13 10.07 -26.11
N ALA A 150 -16.14 10.79 -26.64
CA ALA A 150 -15.35 10.33 -27.78
C ALA A 150 -14.64 8.98 -27.50
N PHE A 151 -14.19 8.78 -26.27
CA PHE A 151 -13.62 7.51 -25.81
C PHE A 151 -14.72 6.46 -25.60
N GLU A 152 -15.80 6.82 -24.88
CA GLU A 152 -16.88 5.88 -24.54
C GLU A 152 -17.48 5.23 -25.79
N ASN A 153 -17.69 6.00 -26.85
CA ASN A 153 -18.25 5.50 -28.12
C ASN A 153 -17.36 4.45 -28.81
N GLN A 154 -16.08 4.35 -28.47
CA GLN A 154 -15.18 3.31 -29.01
C GLN A 154 -15.14 2.04 -28.16
N MET A 155 -15.78 2.05 -26.99
CA MET A 155 -15.79 0.91 -26.05
C MET A 155 -16.99 -0.03 -26.27
N ASP A 156 -17.93 0.34 -27.13
CA ASP A 156 -19.11 -0.47 -27.46
C ASP A 156 -18.77 -1.64 -28.39
N ASP A 157 -17.72 -1.48 -29.19
CA ASP A 157 -17.20 -2.51 -30.09
C ASP A 157 -15.96 -3.20 -29.52
N LYS A 158 -15.68 -4.42 -30.02
CA LYS A 158 -14.48 -5.18 -29.65
C LYS A 158 -13.20 -4.62 -30.29
N THR A 159 -12.84 -3.41 -29.91
CA THR A 159 -11.63 -2.73 -30.38
C THR A 159 -10.36 -3.28 -29.72
N SER A 160 -9.20 -3.04 -30.34
CA SER A 160 -7.90 -3.33 -29.73
C SER A 160 -7.74 -2.61 -28.39
N GLU A 161 -8.17 -1.35 -28.33
CA GLU A 161 -8.10 -0.48 -27.15
C GLU A 161 -8.92 -1.06 -26.00
N PHE A 162 -10.14 -1.53 -26.27
CA PHE A 162 -10.97 -2.20 -25.28
C PHE A 162 -10.26 -3.43 -24.70
N LEU A 163 -9.71 -4.30 -25.56
CA LEU A 163 -9.03 -5.52 -25.12
C LEU A 163 -7.78 -5.22 -24.29
N GLU A 164 -6.99 -4.23 -24.69
CA GLU A 164 -5.80 -3.79 -23.97
C GLU A 164 -6.15 -3.18 -22.61
N ILE A 165 -7.24 -2.41 -22.51
CA ILE A 165 -7.73 -1.90 -21.22
C ILE A 165 -8.11 -3.05 -20.31
N ILE A 166 -8.90 -4.01 -20.79
CA ILE A 166 -9.32 -5.18 -20.00
C ILE A 166 -8.11 -6.00 -19.54
N LEU A 167 -7.13 -6.21 -20.41
CA LEU A 167 -5.88 -6.91 -20.05
C LEU A 167 -5.13 -6.18 -18.93
N ASN A 168 -5.01 -4.86 -19.02
CA ASN A 168 -4.35 -4.04 -18.00
C ASN A 168 -5.08 -4.06 -16.65
N LEU A 169 -6.42 -4.08 -16.67
CA LEU A 169 -7.22 -4.27 -15.46
C LEU A 169 -7.04 -5.67 -14.86
N GLU A 170 -6.90 -6.72 -15.68
CA GLU A 170 -6.58 -8.07 -15.21
C GLU A 170 -5.18 -8.13 -14.58
N ILE A 171 -4.19 -7.47 -15.19
CA ILE A 171 -2.84 -7.35 -14.63
C ILE A 171 -2.91 -6.68 -13.24
N LEU A 172 -3.67 -5.60 -13.10
CA LEU A 172 -3.86 -4.94 -11.81
C LEU A 172 -4.52 -5.86 -10.77
N ALA A 173 -5.55 -6.61 -11.17
CA ALA A 173 -6.22 -7.55 -10.28
C ALA A 173 -5.26 -8.59 -9.71
N LYS A 174 -4.42 -9.21 -10.55
CA LYS A 174 -3.39 -10.19 -10.13
C LYS A 174 -2.37 -9.59 -9.17
N GLN A 175 -2.04 -8.31 -9.34
CA GLN A 175 -1.07 -7.62 -8.47
C GLN A 175 -1.68 -7.30 -7.11
N ILE A 176 -2.95 -6.93 -7.09
CA ILE A 176 -3.70 -6.76 -5.84
C ILE A 176 -3.84 -8.11 -5.12
N GLU A 177 -4.18 -9.19 -5.82
CA GLU A 177 -4.24 -10.55 -5.27
C GLU A 177 -2.90 -10.96 -4.64
N TYR A 178 -1.79 -10.70 -5.34
CA TYR A 178 -0.45 -10.96 -4.82
C TYR A 178 -0.19 -10.20 -3.50
N VAL A 179 -0.56 -8.93 -3.43
CA VAL A 179 -0.40 -8.12 -2.22
C VAL A 179 -1.28 -8.63 -1.08
N LEU A 180 -2.56 -8.91 -1.35
CA LEU A 180 -3.50 -9.41 -0.35
C LEU A 180 -3.09 -10.79 0.22
N SER A 181 -2.37 -11.60 -0.54
CA SER A 181 -1.88 -12.92 -0.12
C SER A 181 -0.50 -12.88 0.55
N HIS A 182 0.36 -11.91 0.21
CA HIS A 182 1.77 -11.89 0.64
C HIS A 182 2.14 -10.74 1.58
N TYR A 183 1.25 -9.77 1.78
CA TYR A 183 1.46 -8.61 2.65
C TYR A 183 0.37 -8.55 3.72
N ALA A 184 0.79 -8.47 4.99
CA ALA A 184 -0.13 -8.25 6.10
C ALA A 184 -0.56 -6.78 6.16
N ILE A 185 -1.73 -6.46 5.62
CA ILE A 185 -2.34 -5.13 5.73
C ILE A 185 -2.99 -5.03 7.11
N ASP A 186 -2.39 -4.22 8.00
CA ASP A 186 -2.87 -4.07 9.39
C ASP A 186 -4.19 -3.26 9.47
N ASN A 187 -4.47 -2.41 8.48
CA ASN A 187 -5.67 -1.58 8.43
C ASN A 187 -6.82 -2.28 7.68
N GLN A 188 -7.87 -2.66 8.43
CA GLN A 188 -9.05 -3.34 7.88
C GLN A 188 -9.71 -2.58 6.72
N ASN A 189 -9.79 -1.25 6.80
CA ASN A 189 -10.43 -0.45 5.75
C ASN A 189 -9.68 -0.53 4.42
N ILE A 190 -8.35 -0.56 4.47
CA ILE A 190 -7.48 -0.67 3.30
C ILE A 190 -7.59 -2.09 2.73
N PHE A 191 -7.57 -3.11 3.60
CA PHE A 191 -7.74 -4.50 3.20
C PHE A 191 -9.08 -4.72 2.48
N ASP A 192 -10.18 -4.23 3.06
CA ASP A 192 -11.52 -4.36 2.49
C ASP A 192 -11.65 -3.58 1.18
N PHE A 193 -11.00 -2.42 1.06
CA PHE A 193 -10.93 -1.67 -0.18
C PHE A 193 -10.28 -2.50 -1.30
N PHE A 194 -9.08 -3.04 -1.06
CA PHE A 194 -8.39 -3.84 -2.07
C PHE A 194 -9.14 -5.14 -2.40
N LYS A 195 -9.81 -5.77 -1.43
CA LYS A 195 -10.67 -6.93 -1.69
C LYS A 195 -11.85 -6.59 -2.59
N ARG A 196 -12.52 -5.46 -2.37
CA ARG A 196 -13.60 -4.99 -3.26
C ARG A 196 -13.08 -4.64 -4.65
N LEU A 197 -11.92 -3.97 -4.71
CA LEU A 197 -11.28 -3.59 -5.97
C LEU A 197 -10.88 -4.82 -6.79
N GLU A 198 -10.22 -5.80 -6.17
CA GLU A 198 -9.88 -7.11 -6.78
C GLU A 198 -11.12 -7.78 -7.38
N ALA A 199 -12.18 -7.92 -6.58
CA ALA A 199 -13.41 -8.55 -7.03
C ALA A 199 -14.08 -7.77 -8.18
N PHE A 200 -14.02 -6.44 -8.15
CA PHE A 200 -14.52 -5.60 -9.25
C PHE A 200 -13.72 -5.82 -10.53
N LEU A 201 -12.38 -5.76 -10.47
CA LEU A 201 -11.51 -5.94 -11.63
C LEU A 201 -11.64 -7.35 -12.24
N ILE A 202 -11.78 -8.38 -11.42
CA ILE A 202 -12.04 -9.76 -11.90
C ILE A 202 -13.37 -9.84 -12.65
N LYS A 203 -14.41 -9.12 -12.20
CA LYS A 203 -15.69 -9.03 -12.93
C LYS A 203 -15.52 -8.33 -14.27
N MET A 204 -14.71 -7.26 -14.34
CA MET A 204 -14.45 -6.54 -15.59
C MET A 204 -13.87 -7.43 -16.68
N ARG A 205 -13.07 -8.46 -16.33
CA ARG A 205 -12.54 -9.46 -17.28
C ARG A 205 -13.63 -10.15 -18.10
N HIS A 206 -14.82 -10.29 -17.54
CA HIS A 206 -15.94 -10.98 -18.20
C HIS A 206 -16.85 -10.04 -18.97
N LEU A 207 -16.59 -8.72 -18.94
CA LEU A 207 -17.34 -7.77 -19.76
C LEU A 207 -17.12 -8.08 -21.23
N GLN A 208 -18.23 -8.20 -21.96
CA GLN A 208 -18.21 -8.12 -23.41
C GLN A 208 -18.38 -6.66 -23.82
N PRO A 209 -17.89 -6.26 -24.99
CA PRO A 209 -18.26 -5.00 -25.60
C PRO A 209 -19.78 -4.92 -25.77
N GLY A 210 -20.34 -3.73 -25.51
CA GLY A 210 -21.76 -3.45 -25.60
C GLY A 210 -22.08 -2.16 -24.85
N TYR A 211 -23.10 -1.42 -25.31
CA TYR A 211 -23.41 -0.08 -24.81
C TYR A 211 -23.65 -0.02 -23.29
N ASP A 212 -24.36 -1.01 -22.74
CA ASP A 212 -24.66 -1.05 -21.30
C ASP A 212 -23.51 -1.69 -20.52
N GLU A 213 -22.77 -2.63 -21.12
CA GLU A 213 -21.65 -3.34 -20.51
C GLU A 213 -20.38 -2.47 -20.40
N SER A 214 -20.08 -1.68 -21.43
CA SER A 214 -18.94 -0.76 -21.53
C SER A 214 -19.08 0.41 -20.54
N LYS A 215 -20.31 0.77 -20.18
CA LYS A 215 -20.60 1.87 -19.25
C LYS A 215 -20.00 1.67 -17.86
N ALA A 216 -20.00 0.43 -17.35
CA ALA A 216 -19.38 0.12 -16.06
C ALA A 216 -17.86 0.33 -16.09
N LEU A 217 -17.22 -0.05 -17.21
CA LEU A 217 -15.80 0.15 -17.45
C LEU A 217 -15.46 1.64 -17.57
N CYS A 218 -16.19 2.38 -18.41
CA CYS A 218 -15.97 3.81 -18.64
C CYS A 218 -16.17 4.61 -17.34
N ARG A 219 -17.21 4.27 -16.57
CA ARG A 219 -17.44 4.84 -15.25
C ARG A 219 -16.26 4.64 -14.31
N PHE A 220 -15.75 3.41 -14.22
CA PHE A 220 -14.61 3.10 -13.37
C PHE A 220 -13.33 3.84 -13.80
N ILE A 221 -13.07 3.92 -15.11
CA ILE A 221 -11.97 4.71 -15.67
C ILE A 221 -12.12 6.17 -15.25
N TRP A 222 -13.31 6.75 -15.39
CA TRP A 222 -13.55 8.13 -14.96
C TRP A 222 -13.29 8.33 -13.45
N GLU A 223 -13.76 7.42 -12.59
CA GLU A 223 -13.55 7.50 -11.13
C GLU A 223 -12.06 7.55 -10.77
N ILE A 224 -11.25 6.72 -11.43
CA ILE A 224 -9.80 6.65 -11.18
C ILE A 224 -9.06 7.85 -11.75
N PHE A 225 -9.27 8.16 -13.02
CA PHE A 225 -8.47 9.15 -13.73
C PHE A 225 -8.92 10.59 -13.44
N ALA A 226 -10.23 10.84 -13.27
CA ALA A 226 -10.76 12.16 -12.91
C ALA A 226 -10.91 12.34 -11.39
N GLY A 227 -10.62 11.30 -10.58
CA GLY A 227 -10.72 11.34 -9.13
C GLY A 227 -12.13 11.65 -8.65
N PHE A 228 -13.13 11.12 -9.36
CA PHE A 228 -14.54 11.39 -9.13
C PHE A 228 -15.18 10.32 -8.24
N ASP A 229 -16.07 10.75 -7.34
CA ASP A 229 -16.99 9.92 -6.57
C ASP A 229 -18.42 10.26 -7.02
N PHE A 230 -19.25 9.26 -7.29
CA PHE A 230 -20.62 9.50 -7.73
C PHE A 230 -21.57 9.98 -6.62
N VAL A 231 -21.16 9.85 -5.37
CA VAL A 231 -21.86 10.34 -4.18
C VAL A 231 -21.29 11.70 -3.78
N ASP A 232 -19.97 11.80 -3.63
CA ASP A 232 -19.31 12.97 -3.03
C ASP A 232 -18.74 13.96 -4.06
N GLY A 233 -18.72 13.62 -5.36
CA GLY A 233 -18.17 14.44 -6.42
C GLY A 233 -16.65 14.34 -6.56
N TYR A 234 -16.00 15.39 -7.07
CA TYR A 234 -14.56 15.38 -7.33
C TYR A 234 -13.73 15.43 -6.04
N ARG A 235 -12.89 14.41 -5.83
CA ARG A 235 -11.97 14.31 -4.68
C ARG A 235 -10.65 15.06 -4.92
N GLY A 236 -10.27 15.27 -6.18
CA GLY A 236 -9.00 15.88 -6.57
C GLY A 236 -7.77 14.98 -6.40
N TYR A 237 -7.98 13.69 -6.10
CA TYR A 237 -6.92 12.69 -5.99
C TYR A 237 -7.43 11.31 -6.44
N ASP A 238 -6.49 10.44 -6.79
CA ASP A 238 -6.75 9.04 -7.14
C ASP A 238 -6.90 8.19 -5.86
N VAL A 239 -8.08 7.61 -5.67
CA VAL A 239 -8.38 6.82 -4.47
C VAL A 239 -7.53 5.55 -4.38
N VAL A 240 -7.23 4.90 -5.49
CA VAL A 240 -6.42 3.67 -5.50
C VAL A 240 -4.98 4.03 -5.17
N GLU A 241 -4.44 5.09 -5.77
CA GLU A 241 -3.08 5.55 -5.48
C GLU A 241 -2.92 5.93 -4.00
N LYS A 242 -3.90 6.65 -3.44
CA LYS A 242 -3.94 6.98 -2.00
C LYS A 242 -3.93 5.73 -1.14
N MET A 243 -4.78 4.74 -1.45
CA MET A 243 -4.84 3.50 -0.68
C MET A 243 -3.53 2.69 -0.78
N ILE A 244 -2.85 2.70 -1.93
CA ILE A 244 -1.52 2.08 -2.08
C ILE A 244 -0.48 2.78 -1.20
N HIS A 245 -0.51 4.11 -1.15
CA HIS A 245 0.40 4.89 -0.32
C HIS A 245 0.19 4.63 1.17
N ASP A 246 -1.05 4.34 1.59
CA ASP A 246 -1.42 4.14 2.99
C ASP A 246 -1.21 2.69 3.52
N ILE A 247 -0.79 1.75 2.66
CA ILE A 247 -0.32 0.37 3.02
C ILE A 247 0.99 0.41 3.83
#